data_AF-A0A6J5JJF2-F1
#
_entry.id   AF-A0A6J5JJF2-F1
#
_cell.length_a   1.000
_cell.length_b   1.000
_cell.length_c   1.000
_cell.angle_alpha   90.00
_cell.angle_beta   90.00
_cell.angle_gamma   90.00
#
_symmetry.space_group_name_H-M   'P 1'
#
loop_
_entity.id
_entity.type
_entity.pdbx_description
1 polymer ?
#
loop_
_entity_poly.entity_id
_entity_poly.type
_entity_poly.pdbx_seq_one_letter_code
_entity_poly.pdbx_strand_id
1 'polypeptide(L)'
;MTLARTESGDDVELKVAATLDGRPDWTVRDYVKACPVDVILDVVPASIEMRDLLGNGRKQFLFAYKIGCRGDVSADQVKYFLIDQGTKYVLRGEETVTVNGKFMDGGAAPVPNADLKAQPAFLRYMTKHWHGISVRDYR
;
A
#
# COMPACT_ATOMS: atom_id res chain seq x y z
N MET A 1 5.23 -10.92 -11.47
CA MET A 1 4.22 -10.33 -10.58
C MET A 1 2.99 -10.01 -11.41
N THR A 2 1.82 -10.26 -10.87
CA THR A 2 0.52 -9.93 -11.47
C THR A 2 -0.24 -9.02 -10.52
N LEU A 3 -0.64 -7.85 -11.00
CA LEU A 3 -1.64 -7.01 -10.34
C LEU A 3 -2.90 -7.11 -11.17
N ALA A 4 -3.98 -7.54 -10.55
CA ALA A 4 -5.30 -7.62 -11.17
C ALA A 4 -6.27 -6.80 -10.33
N ARG A 5 -6.88 -5.79 -10.96
CA ARG A 5 -8.03 -5.08 -10.43
C ARG A 5 -9.25 -5.58 -11.20
N THR A 6 -10.26 -6.06 -10.49
CA THR A 6 -11.48 -6.62 -11.08
C THR A 6 -12.69 -5.90 -10.52
N GLU A 7 -13.65 -5.59 -11.38
CA GLU A 7 -14.87 -4.85 -11.05
C GLU A 7 -16.08 -5.76 -11.29
N SER A 8 -17.05 -5.76 -10.38
CA SER A 8 -18.28 -6.56 -10.47
C SER A 8 -19.44 -5.82 -9.81
N GLY A 9 -20.25 -5.12 -10.61
CA GLY A 9 -21.25 -4.19 -10.07
C GLY A 9 -20.56 -3.02 -9.35
N ASP A 10 -21.00 -2.70 -8.14
CA ASP A 10 -20.41 -1.63 -7.30
C ASP A 10 -19.20 -2.12 -6.47
N ASP A 11 -18.77 -3.38 -6.66
CA ASP A 11 -17.66 -3.98 -5.95
C ASP A 11 -16.38 -3.93 -6.80
N VAL A 12 -15.27 -3.59 -6.16
CA VAL A 12 -13.93 -3.60 -6.77
C VAL A 12 -12.99 -4.43 -5.90
N GLU A 13 -12.35 -5.43 -6.49
CA GLU A 13 -11.32 -6.28 -5.86
C GLU A 13 -9.94 -5.96 -6.44
N LEU A 14 -8.94 -5.83 -5.57
CA LEU A 14 -7.53 -5.80 -5.93
C LEU A 14 -6.87 -7.09 -5.48
N LYS A 15 -6.28 -7.81 -6.43
CA LYS A 15 -5.44 -8.97 -6.19
C LYS A 15 -4.02 -8.67 -6.67
N VAL A 16 -3.09 -8.64 -5.73
CA VAL A 16 -1.64 -8.57 -6.02
C VAL A 16 -1.04 -9.93 -5.70
N ALA A 17 -0.43 -10.57 -6.69
CA ALA A 17 0.26 -11.84 -6.54
C ALA A 17 1.64 -11.77 -7.19
N ALA A 18 2.65 -12.36 -6.55
CA ALA A 18 3.93 -12.59 -7.19
C ALA A 18 4.31 -14.06 -7.10
N THR A 19 4.90 -14.54 -8.19
CA THR A 19 5.58 -15.82 -8.23
C THR A 19 7.06 -15.51 -8.04
N LEU A 20 7.61 -15.84 -6.87
CA LEU A 20 9.06 -15.96 -6.72
C LEU A 20 9.42 -17.40 -7.11
N ASP A 21 10.37 -17.57 -8.02
CA ASP A 21 10.97 -18.87 -8.36
C ASP A 21 9.98 -19.99 -8.78
N GLY A 22 8.91 -19.63 -9.50
CA GLY A 22 7.95 -20.60 -10.06
C GLY A 22 6.89 -21.13 -9.08
N ARG A 23 6.86 -20.67 -7.83
CA ARG A 23 5.77 -20.96 -6.85
C ARG A 23 5.02 -19.69 -6.50
N PRO A 24 3.67 -19.71 -6.36
CA PRO A 24 2.93 -18.55 -5.87
C PRO A 24 3.27 -18.36 -4.39
N ASP A 25 4.22 -17.46 -4.12
CA ASP A 25 4.85 -17.31 -2.81
C ASP A 25 3.96 -16.51 -1.84
N TRP A 26 3.06 -15.66 -2.37
CA TRP A 26 2.09 -14.91 -1.58
C TRP A 26 1.01 -14.23 -2.46
N THR A 27 -0.09 -13.81 -1.83
CA THR A 27 -1.13 -12.99 -2.46
C THR A 27 -1.69 -11.99 -1.46
N VAL A 28 -1.93 -10.75 -1.89
CA VAL A 28 -2.72 -9.75 -1.16
C VAL A 28 -4.03 -9.54 -1.92
N ARG A 29 -5.13 -9.60 -1.18
CA ARG A 29 -6.49 -9.33 -1.68
C ARG A 29 -7.13 -8.27 -0.82
N ASP A 30 -7.76 -7.29 -1.46
CA ASP A 30 -8.54 -6.26 -0.80
C ASP A 30 -9.77 -5.93 -1.63
N TYR A 31 -10.80 -5.38 -1.00
CA TYR A 31 -12.05 -5.07 -1.67
C TYR A 31 -12.68 -3.79 -1.14
N VAL A 32 -13.32 -3.05 -2.03
CA VAL A 32 -14.30 -2.03 -1.69
C VAL A 32 -15.65 -2.61 -2.11
N LYS A 33 -16.61 -2.64 -1.17
CA LYS A 33 -17.94 -3.21 -1.40
C LYS A 33 -19.00 -2.14 -1.37
N ALA A 34 -19.99 -2.25 -2.26
CA ALA A 34 -21.20 -1.43 -2.26
C ALA A 34 -20.92 0.07 -2.07
N CYS A 35 -20.04 0.63 -2.90
CA CYS A 35 -19.71 2.05 -2.84
C CYS A 35 -20.67 2.85 -3.74
N PRO A 36 -21.54 3.71 -3.18
CA PRO A 36 -22.51 4.49 -3.97
C PRO A 36 -21.89 5.72 -4.65
N VAL A 37 -20.57 5.91 -4.50
CA VAL A 37 -19.78 7.06 -4.96
C VAL A 37 -18.49 6.53 -5.62
N ASP A 38 -17.42 7.33 -5.67
CA ASP A 38 -16.18 6.89 -6.29
C ASP A 38 -15.42 5.87 -5.43
N VAL A 39 -15.06 4.76 -6.08
CA VAL A 39 -14.20 3.73 -5.50
C VAL A 39 -12.74 4.08 -5.76
N ILE A 40 -11.96 4.12 -4.69
CA ILE A 40 -10.50 4.22 -4.75
C ILE A 40 -9.92 2.84 -4.42
N LEU A 41 -9.19 2.27 -5.37
CA LEU A 41 -8.39 1.06 -5.16
C LEU A 41 -7.16 1.07 -6.07
N ASP A 42 -6.27 2.01 -5.79
CA ASP A 42 -5.20 2.40 -6.68
C ASP A 42 -3.84 1.95 -6.15
N VAL A 43 -3.11 1.17 -6.94
CA VAL A 43 -1.73 0.83 -6.64
C VAL A 43 -0.86 2.08 -6.83
N VAL A 44 0.06 2.34 -5.89
CA VAL A 44 1.02 3.46 -5.96
C VAL A 44 2.24 2.97 -6.74
N PRO A 45 2.43 3.32 -8.03
CA PRO A 45 3.46 2.67 -8.85
C PRO A 45 4.89 2.93 -8.36
N ALA A 46 5.14 4.12 -7.80
CA ALA A 46 6.43 4.52 -7.25
C ALA A 46 6.86 3.71 -6.00
N SER A 47 5.92 2.97 -5.39
CA SER A 47 6.20 2.11 -4.22
C SER A 47 6.58 0.68 -4.58
N ILE A 48 6.54 0.31 -5.88
CA ILE A 48 6.83 -1.06 -6.33
C ILE A 48 8.34 -1.24 -6.44
N GLU A 49 8.91 -2.09 -5.59
CA GLU A 49 10.37 -2.25 -5.47
C GLU A 49 10.78 -3.70 -5.15
N MET A 50 11.98 -4.07 -5.57
CA MET A 50 12.69 -5.28 -5.13
C MET A 50 14.04 -4.87 -4.54
N ARG A 51 14.22 -5.07 -3.23
CA ARG A 51 15.38 -4.54 -2.50
C ARG A 51 15.92 -5.51 -1.46
N ASP A 52 17.24 -5.67 -1.39
CA ASP A 52 17.88 -6.40 -0.29
C ASP A 52 18.08 -5.43 0.87
N LEU A 53 17.12 -5.43 1.80
CA LEU A 53 17.11 -4.58 3.00
C LEU A 53 17.88 -5.21 4.16
N LEU A 54 18.22 -6.50 4.06
CA LEU A 54 18.95 -7.24 5.08
C LEU A 54 20.45 -7.37 4.77
N GLY A 55 20.87 -7.07 3.54
CA GLY A 55 22.25 -7.19 3.08
C GLY A 55 22.73 -8.63 2.97
N ASN A 56 21.81 -9.58 2.78
CA ASN A 56 22.10 -11.02 2.79
C ASN A 56 21.92 -11.69 1.41
N GLY A 57 21.78 -10.88 0.35
CA GLY A 57 21.58 -11.34 -1.02
C GLY A 57 20.12 -11.66 -1.37
N ARG A 58 19.21 -11.71 -0.38
CA ARG A 58 17.78 -11.95 -0.61
C ARG A 58 17.03 -10.63 -0.71
N LYS A 59 16.31 -10.45 -1.83
CA LYS A 59 15.50 -9.25 -2.06
C LYS A 59 14.09 -9.40 -1.48
N GLN A 60 13.64 -8.38 -0.76
CA GLN A 60 12.28 -8.18 -0.30
C GLN A 60 11.49 -7.43 -1.36
N PHE A 61 10.22 -7.80 -1.52
CA PHE A 61 9.31 -7.11 -2.43
C PHE A 61 8.48 -6.08 -1.67
N LEU A 62 8.35 -4.87 -2.19
CA LEU A 62 7.52 -3.83 -1.60
C LEU A 62 6.51 -3.30 -2.61
N PHE A 63 5.33 -2.93 -2.12
CA PHE A 63 4.29 -2.24 -2.88
C PHE A 63 3.27 -1.61 -1.94
N ALA A 64 2.63 -0.54 -2.37
CA ALA A 64 1.55 0.12 -1.67
C ALA A 64 0.34 0.33 -2.57
N TYR A 65 -0.82 0.46 -1.95
CA TYR A 65 -2.03 0.90 -2.62
C TYR A 65 -2.87 1.77 -1.68
N LYS A 66 -3.71 2.59 -2.29
CA LYS A 66 -4.70 3.47 -1.67
C LYS A 66 -6.06 2.81 -1.79
N ILE A 67 -6.87 2.89 -0.75
CA ILE A 67 -8.21 2.30 -0.70
C ILE A 67 -9.20 3.22 -0.01
N GLY A 68 -10.35 3.41 -0.61
CA GLY A 68 -11.39 4.34 -0.14
C GLY A 68 -12.70 4.20 -0.92
N CYS A 69 -13.75 4.79 -0.37
CA CYS A 69 -15.06 4.95 -1.00
C CYS A 69 -15.59 6.32 -0.60
N ARG A 70 -15.47 7.31 -1.48
CA ARG A 70 -15.81 8.71 -1.17
C ARG A 70 -16.11 9.52 -2.44
N GLY A 71 -16.88 10.60 -2.29
CA GLY A 71 -17.18 11.56 -3.38
C GLY A 71 -16.68 12.98 -3.09
N ASP A 72 -15.77 13.14 -2.12
CA ASP A 72 -15.25 14.44 -1.66
C ASP A 72 -13.70 14.46 -1.69
N VAL A 73 -13.09 15.51 -1.14
CA VAL A 73 -11.63 15.65 -0.98
C VAL A 73 -11.24 15.30 0.46
N SER A 74 -11.31 14.01 0.81
CA SER A 74 -10.85 13.46 2.09
C SER A 74 -9.68 12.50 1.90
N ALA A 75 -8.98 12.14 2.97
CA ALA A 75 -7.86 11.21 2.90
C ALA A 75 -8.30 9.75 2.70
N ASP A 76 -7.70 9.05 1.74
CA ASP A 76 -7.88 7.59 1.61
C ASP A 76 -7.02 6.83 2.60
N GLN A 77 -7.36 5.56 2.84
CA GLN A 77 -6.48 4.66 3.58
C GLN A 77 -5.32 4.22 2.68
N VAL A 78 -4.12 4.13 3.23
CA VAL A 78 -2.90 3.68 2.55
C VAL A 78 -2.41 2.40 3.23
N LYS A 79 -2.15 1.36 2.42
CA LYS A 79 -1.55 0.11 2.89
C LYS A 79 -0.25 -0.12 2.14
N TYR A 80 0.86 -0.05 2.86
CA TYR A 80 2.20 -0.31 2.33
C TYR A 80 2.69 -1.68 2.83
N PHE A 81 2.99 -2.57 1.90
CA PHE A 81 3.40 -3.94 2.14
C PHE A 81 4.88 -4.12 1.82
N LEU A 82 5.53 -4.93 2.63
CA LEU A 82 6.78 -5.60 2.34
C LEU A 82 6.58 -7.10 2.50
N ILE A 83 7.13 -7.87 1.58
CA ILE A 83 7.04 -9.32 1.57
C ILE A 83 8.45 -9.92 1.59
N ASP A 84 8.70 -10.79 2.57
CA ASP A 84 9.93 -11.59 2.68
C ASP A 84 9.55 -13.03 3.00
N GLN A 85 9.96 -13.98 2.16
CA GLN A 85 9.74 -15.43 2.36
C GLN A 85 8.28 -15.80 2.71
N GLY A 86 7.31 -15.16 2.07
CA GLY A 86 5.87 -15.38 2.31
C GLY A 86 5.29 -14.64 3.53
N THR A 87 6.13 -14.07 4.40
CA THR A 87 5.71 -13.22 5.52
C THR A 87 5.36 -11.82 5.02
N LYS A 88 4.22 -11.30 5.49
CA LYS A 88 3.70 -9.97 5.12
C LYS A 88 3.95 -8.98 6.26
N TYR A 89 4.74 -7.98 5.97
CA TYR A 89 4.99 -6.83 6.85
C TYR A 89 4.18 -5.65 6.33
N VAL A 90 3.39 -5.02 7.19
CA VAL A 90 2.40 -4.04 6.74
C VAL A 90 2.46 -2.78 7.58
N LEU A 91 2.58 -1.65 6.90
CA LEU A 91 2.46 -0.30 7.45
C LEU A 91 1.14 0.31 6.94
N ARG A 92 0.24 0.69 7.85
CA ARG A 92 -1.09 1.22 7.52
C ARG A 92 -1.25 2.63 8.03
N GLY A 93 -1.97 3.46 7.28
CA GLY A 93 -2.31 4.80 7.71
C GLY A 93 -3.24 5.42 6.69
N GLU A 94 -3.24 6.73 6.64
CA GLU A 94 -4.04 7.51 5.71
C GLU A 94 -3.15 8.39 4.83
N GLU A 95 -3.74 8.87 3.75
CA GLU A 95 -3.10 9.85 2.91
C GLU A 95 -2.83 11.15 3.66
N THR A 96 -1.87 11.92 3.16
CA THR A 96 -1.83 13.36 3.43
C THR A 96 -2.37 14.07 2.21
N VAL A 97 -3.55 14.67 2.35
CA VAL A 97 -4.20 15.39 1.26
C VAL A 97 -3.77 16.84 1.29
N THR A 98 -3.31 17.33 0.14
CA THR A 98 -2.94 18.72 -0.07
C THR A 98 -3.68 19.26 -1.29
N VAL A 99 -4.04 20.54 -1.24
CA VAL A 99 -4.62 21.29 -2.37
C VAL A 99 -3.75 22.50 -2.61
N ASN A 100 -3.18 22.62 -3.81
CA ASN A 100 -2.20 23.66 -4.14
C ASN A 100 -1.06 23.74 -3.11
N GLY A 101 -0.57 22.57 -2.66
CA GLY A 101 0.47 22.45 -1.63
C GLY A 101 0.05 22.81 -0.21
N LYS A 102 -1.21 23.17 0.04
CA LYS A 102 -1.73 23.43 1.39
C LYS A 102 -2.34 22.16 1.97
N PHE A 103 -1.97 21.81 3.20
CA PHE A 103 -2.59 20.70 3.94
C PHE A 103 -4.10 20.89 4.06
N MET A 104 -4.84 19.81 3.80
CA MET A 104 -6.30 19.77 3.88
C MET A 104 -6.78 18.72 4.87
N ASP A 105 -6.29 17.48 4.75
CA ASP A 105 -6.79 16.35 5.53
C ASP A 105 -5.75 15.23 5.69
N GLY A 106 -5.99 14.39 6.69
CA GLY A 106 -5.23 13.17 6.99
C GLY A 106 -3.85 13.43 7.59
N GLY A 107 -2.88 12.58 7.22
CA GLY A 107 -1.50 12.69 7.68
C GLY A 107 -1.23 12.14 9.08
N ALA A 108 -2.16 11.37 9.67
CA ALA A 108 -1.85 10.60 10.87
C ALA A 108 -0.63 9.69 10.65
N ALA A 109 0.16 9.52 11.71
CA ALA A 109 1.32 8.66 11.68
C ALA A 109 0.90 7.20 11.38
N PRO A 110 1.59 6.50 10.48
CA PRO A 110 1.21 5.14 10.13
C PRO A 110 1.53 4.15 11.25
N VAL A 111 0.72 3.12 11.35
CA VAL A 111 0.78 2.05 12.35
C VAL A 111 1.31 0.76 11.71
N PRO A 112 2.43 0.20 12.20
CA PRO A 112 2.94 -1.09 11.74
C PRO A 112 2.16 -2.26 12.34
N ASN A 113 2.06 -3.39 11.62
CA ASN A 113 1.64 -4.65 12.23
C ASN A 113 2.71 -5.22 13.18
N ALA A 114 2.36 -6.23 13.97
CA ALA A 114 3.25 -6.85 14.94
C ALA A 114 4.56 -7.36 14.29
N ASP A 115 4.46 -8.00 13.12
CA ASP A 115 5.63 -8.53 12.40
C ASP A 115 6.58 -7.42 11.95
N LEU A 116 6.04 -6.31 11.40
CA LEU A 116 6.85 -5.16 11.00
C LEU A 116 7.48 -4.47 12.21
N LYS A 117 6.73 -4.36 13.31
CA LYS A 117 7.26 -3.82 14.57
C LYS A 117 8.42 -4.65 15.12
N ALA A 118 8.40 -5.97 14.91
CA ALA A 118 9.47 -6.90 15.29
C ALA A 118 10.68 -6.91 14.33
N GLN A 119 10.61 -6.21 13.19
CA GLN A 119 11.70 -6.12 12.20
C GLN A 119 12.17 -4.67 12.00
N PRO A 120 13.10 -4.17 12.82
CA PRO A 120 13.51 -2.76 12.81
C PRO A 120 14.10 -2.28 11.48
N ALA A 121 14.79 -3.14 10.72
CA ALA A 121 15.33 -2.77 9.41
C ALA A 121 14.21 -2.43 8.41
N PHE A 122 13.18 -3.26 8.36
CA PHE A 122 12.01 -3.06 7.51
C PHE A 122 11.20 -1.85 7.98
N LEU A 123 10.94 -1.73 9.28
CA LEU A 123 10.18 -0.61 9.84
C LEU A 123 10.85 0.73 9.52
N ARG A 124 12.16 0.85 9.75
CA ARG A 124 12.91 2.08 9.43
C ARG A 124 12.82 2.42 7.94
N TYR A 125 12.96 1.43 7.07
CA TYR A 125 12.88 1.66 5.63
C TYR A 125 11.49 2.15 5.23
N MET A 126 10.44 1.43 5.64
CA MET A 126 9.07 1.73 5.23
C MET A 126 8.60 3.08 5.78
N THR A 127 8.90 3.39 7.05
CA THR A 127 8.55 4.70 7.65
C THR A 127 9.28 5.85 6.95
N LYS A 128 10.54 5.66 6.53
CA LYS A 128 11.30 6.69 5.80
C LYS A 128 10.66 7.03 4.45
N HIS A 129 10.08 6.05 3.76
CA HIS A 129 9.49 6.23 2.42
C HIS A 129 8.00 6.58 2.45
N TRP A 130 7.36 6.46 3.62
CA TRP A 130 5.92 6.67 3.80
C TRP A 130 5.40 7.96 3.16
N HIS A 131 6.05 9.10 3.43
CA HIS A 131 5.59 10.39 2.95
C HIS A 131 5.49 10.46 1.41
N GLY A 132 6.47 9.91 0.69
CA GLY A 132 6.43 9.89 -0.78
C GLY A 132 5.35 8.97 -1.36
N ILE A 133 4.84 8.04 -0.55
CA ILE A 133 3.82 7.05 -0.93
C ILE A 133 2.41 7.53 -0.57
N SER A 134 2.26 8.19 0.57
CA SER A 134 0.96 8.54 1.16
C SER A 134 0.46 9.94 0.77
N VAL A 135 1.27 10.80 0.15
CA VAL A 135 0.80 12.14 -0.26
C VAL A 135 -0.13 12.05 -1.48
N ARG A 136 -1.18 12.88 -1.45
CA ARG A 136 -2.03 13.20 -2.61
C ARG A 136 -2.12 14.73 -2.72
N ASP A 137 -1.64 15.26 -3.84
CA ASP A 137 -1.66 16.70 -4.14
C ASP A 137 -2.66 16.97 -5.27
N TYR A 138 -3.71 17.73 -4.97
CA TYR A 138 -4.66 18.24 -5.94
C TYR A 138 -4.19 19.62 -6.40
N ARG A 139 -3.80 19.71 -7.68
CA ARG A 139 -3.33 20.93 -8.33
C ARG A 139 -4.42 21.56 -9.18
#